data_AF-A0AA35WEZ4-F1
#
_entry.id   AF-A0AA35WEZ4-F1
#
_cell.length_a   1.000
_cell.length_b   1.000
_cell.length_c   1.000
_cell.angle_alpha   90.00
_cell.angle_beta   90.00
_cell.angle_gamma   90.00
#
_symmetry.space_group_name_H-M   'P 1'
#
loop_
_entity.id
_entity.type
_entity.pdbx_description
1 polymer ?
#
loop_
_entity_poly.entity_id
_entity_poly.type
_entity_poly.pdbx_seq_one_letter_code
_entity_poly.pdbx_strand_id
1 'polypeptide(L)'
;MMQIHYNLMYQSTCDAFGRRGVIPDAVAQEMGIVLMRSTTSNAFQNLMKHCFPNEMANVDVDSFLLNYSISNPMVNVALMSLQSVDDVDWTNAVSDNVDARLDLQAIYGR
;
A
#
# COMPACT_ATOMS: atom_id res chain seq x y z
N MET A 1 11.30 5.96 -14.32
CA MET A 1 10.60 5.84 -13.01
C MET A 1 9.33 6.67 -13.07
N MET A 2 8.23 6.18 -12.52
CA MET A 2 6.93 6.86 -12.47
C MET A 2 6.41 6.90 -11.03
N GLN A 3 5.93 8.08 -10.62
CA GLN A 3 5.19 8.24 -9.36
C GLN A 3 3.69 8.03 -9.61
N ILE A 4 3.07 7.09 -8.89
CA ILE A 4 1.70 6.64 -9.16
C ILE A 4 0.89 6.56 -7.86
N HIS A 5 -0.38 6.95 -7.90
CA HIS A 5 -1.32 6.74 -6.81
C HIS A 5 -1.90 5.33 -6.87
N TYR A 6 -1.45 4.47 -5.96
CA TYR A 6 -1.97 3.11 -5.77
C TYR A 6 -1.93 2.77 -4.27
N ASN A 7 -3.04 2.27 -3.75
CA ASN A 7 -3.22 1.76 -2.38
C ASN A 7 -4.57 1.03 -2.30
N LEU A 8 -4.96 0.53 -1.12
CA LEU A 8 -6.22 -0.22 -0.93
C LEU A 8 -7.47 0.44 -1.52
N MET A 9 -7.57 1.77 -1.49
CA MET A 9 -8.73 2.52 -1.99
C MET A 9 -8.61 2.93 -3.46
N TYR A 10 -7.39 2.99 -4.01
CA TYR A 10 -7.11 3.49 -5.35
C TYR A 10 -6.41 2.41 -6.18
N GLN A 11 -7.20 1.57 -6.85
CA GLN A 11 -6.74 0.41 -7.63
C GLN A 11 -6.79 0.63 -9.16
N SER A 12 -7.34 1.75 -9.64
CA SER A 12 -7.55 1.99 -11.08
C SER A 12 -6.26 1.99 -11.92
N THR A 13 -5.10 2.21 -11.29
CA THR A 13 -3.78 2.22 -11.93
C THR A 13 -3.18 0.82 -12.06
N CYS A 14 -3.73 -0.18 -11.37
CA CYS A 14 -3.33 -1.58 -11.42
C CYS A 14 -4.53 -2.47 -11.08
N ASP A 15 -5.25 -2.92 -12.10
CA ASP A 15 -6.22 -3.99 -11.96
C ASP A 15 -5.49 -5.32 -11.71
N ALA A 16 -5.59 -5.81 -10.48
CA ALA A 16 -4.93 -7.04 -10.05
C ALA A 16 -5.50 -8.30 -10.73
N PHE A 17 -6.76 -8.28 -11.19
CA PHE A 17 -7.40 -9.43 -11.84
C PHE A 17 -7.02 -9.52 -13.32
N GLY A 18 -7.05 -8.38 -14.03
CA GLY A 18 -6.76 -8.32 -15.46
C GLY A 18 -5.28 -8.06 -15.79
N ARG A 19 -4.45 -7.72 -14.80
CA ARG A 19 -3.09 -7.16 -14.98
C ARG A 19 -3.07 -5.98 -15.95
N ARG A 20 -4.04 -5.06 -15.81
CA ARG A 20 -4.20 -3.89 -16.67
C ARG A 20 -3.97 -2.60 -15.91
N GLY A 21 -3.65 -1.54 -16.64
CA GLY A 21 -3.47 -0.21 -16.10
C GLY A 21 -2.04 0.28 -16.26
N VAL A 22 -1.82 1.52 -15.84
CA VAL A 22 -0.56 2.24 -16.06
C VAL A 22 0.64 1.58 -15.33
N ILE A 23 0.43 0.89 -14.20
CA ILE A 23 1.52 0.19 -13.51
C ILE A 23 2.07 -0.98 -14.35
N PRO A 24 1.25 -1.97 -14.79
CA PRO A 24 1.70 -2.99 -15.73
C PRO A 24 2.35 -2.44 -17.00
N ASP A 25 1.78 -1.39 -17.60
CA ASP A 25 2.32 -0.78 -18.82
C ASP A 25 3.71 -0.17 -18.58
N ALA A 26 3.90 0.52 -17.45
CA ALA A 26 5.18 1.10 -17.06
C ALA A 26 6.23 0.03 -16.75
N VAL A 27 5.84 -1.07 -16.10
CA VAL A 27 6.73 -2.22 -15.86
C VAL A 27 7.17 -2.87 -17.17
N ALA A 28 6.28 -3.01 -18.15
CA ALA A 28 6.62 -3.54 -19.48
C ALA A 28 7.63 -2.66 -20.24
N GLN A 29 7.72 -1.38 -19.87
CA GLN A 29 8.70 -0.40 -20.38
C GLN A 29 9.93 -0.26 -19.45
N GLU A 30 10.14 -1.21 -18.53
CA GLU A 30 11.26 -1.24 -17.59
C GLU A 30 11.34 0.02 -16.68
N MET A 31 10.19 0.66 -16.41
CA MET A 31 10.13 1.82 -15.53
C MET A 31 9.86 1.40 -14.08
N GLY A 32 10.70 1.90 -13.15
CA GLY A 32 10.43 1.73 -11.72
C GLY A 32 9.18 2.49 -11.25
N ILE A 33 8.45 1.93 -10.30
CA ILE A 33 7.19 2.44 -9.75
C ILE A 33 7.39 2.93 -8.32
N VAL A 34 7.05 4.20 -8.09
CA VAL A 34 7.05 4.83 -6.77
C VAL A 34 5.62 5.18 -6.39
N LEU A 35 5.14 4.67 -5.27
CA LEU A 35 3.79 4.98 -4.79
C LEU A 35 3.74 6.32 -4.07
N MET A 36 2.61 7.00 -4.20
CA MET A 36 2.22 8.10 -3.32
C MET A 36 0.95 7.73 -2.54
N ARG A 37 0.80 8.31 -1.34
CA ARG A 37 -0.37 8.10 -0.46
C ARG A 37 -0.63 6.62 -0.14
N SER A 38 0.42 5.86 0.13
CA SER A 38 0.34 4.40 0.34
C SER A 38 -0.55 3.99 1.52
N THR A 39 -0.78 4.87 2.49
CA THR A 39 -1.66 4.63 3.66
C THR A 39 -3.03 5.30 3.53
N THR A 40 -3.49 5.59 2.31
CA THR A 40 -4.84 6.14 2.01
C THR A 40 -5.14 7.54 2.59
N SER A 41 -4.13 8.25 3.11
CA SER A 41 -4.30 9.59 3.71
C SER A 41 -5.38 9.63 4.80
N ASN A 42 -5.40 8.60 5.67
CA ASN A 42 -6.36 8.41 6.78
C ASN A 42 -7.81 8.11 6.36
N ALA A 43 -8.14 8.09 5.07
CA ALA A 43 -9.52 7.91 4.62
C ALA A 43 -10.08 6.54 5.03
N PHE A 44 -9.32 5.46 4.79
CA PHE A 44 -9.76 4.10 5.15
C PHE A 44 -9.77 3.90 6.66
N GLN A 45 -8.74 4.38 7.36
CA GLN A 45 -8.61 4.28 8.81
C GLN A 45 -9.81 4.96 9.50
N ASN A 46 -10.15 6.18 9.08
CA ASN A 46 -11.28 6.92 9.65
C ASN A 46 -12.61 6.24 9.35
N LEU A 47 -12.80 5.72 8.13
CA LEU A 47 -13.99 4.95 7.77
C LEU A 47 -14.16 3.72 8.67
N MET A 48 -13.12 2.91 8.80
CA MET A 48 -13.16 1.68 9.61
C MET A 48 -13.38 1.97 11.09
N LYS A 49 -12.67 2.96 11.66
CA LYS A 49 -12.86 3.38 13.06
C LYS A 49 -14.28 3.91 13.31
N HIS A 50 -14.87 4.58 12.32
CA HIS A 50 -16.24 5.11 12.43
C HIS A 50 -17.29 3.98 12.40
N CYS A 51 -17.15 3.02 11.48
CA CYS A 51 -18.13 1.95 11.31
C CYS A 51 -17.98 0.80 12.30
N PHE A 52 -16.75 0.50 12.73
CA PHE A 52 -16.40 -0.67 13.55
C PHE A 52 -15.48 -0.30 14.72
N PRO A 53 -15.88 0.62 15.60
CA PRO A 53 -14.98 1.18 16.61
C PRO A 53 -14.42 0.15 17.59
N ASN A 54 -15.17 -0.90 17.92
CA ASN A 54 -14.73 -1.92 18.88
C ASN A 54 -13.74 -2.90 18.26
N GLU A 55 -14.01 -3.33 17.04
CA GLU A 55 -13.17 -4.25 16.28
C GLU A 55 -11.83 -3.61 15.91
N MET A 56 -11.83 -2.31 15.64
CA MET A 56 -10.64 -1.57 15.23
C MET A 56 -9.77 -1.10 16.41
N ALA A 57 -10.20 -1.28 17.67
CA ALA A 57 -9.52 -0.74 18.84
C ALA A 57 -8.05 -1.21 18.99
N ASN A 58 -7.75 -2.44 18.55
CA ASN A 58 -6.43 -3.06 18.67
C ASN A 58 -5.83 -3.48 17.31
N VAL A 59 -6.38 -2.98 16.21
CA VAL A 59 -5.90 -3.32 14.86
C VAL A 59 -4.95 -2.23 14.37
N ASP A 60 -3.72 -2.61 14.06
CA ASP A 60 -2.76 -1.73 13.39
C ASP A 60 -3.08 -1.61 11.90
N VAL A 61 -3.98 -0.69 11.58
CA VAL A 61 -4.44 -0.44 10.21
C VAL A 61 -3.36 0.21 9.36
N ASP A 62 -2.53 1.07 9.94
CA ASP A 62 -1.55 1.84 9.20
C ASP A 62 -0.46 0.93 8.64
N SER A 63 0.07 0.03 9.49
CA SER A 63 1.04 -0.97 9.04
C SER A 63 0.44 -1.93 8.04
N PHE A 64 -0.83 -2.32 8.23
CA PHE A 64 -1.56 -3.14 7.25
C PHE A 64 -1.66 -2.46 5.88
N LEU A 65 -2.05 -1.19 5.83
CA LEU A 65 -2.24 -0.44 4.57
C LEU A 65 -0.91 -0.25 3.82
N LEU A 66 0.16 0.06 4.55
CA LEU A 66 1.49 0.18 3.94
C LEU A 66 1.94 -1.18 3.41
N ASN A 67 1.89 -2.24 4.22
CA ASN A 67 2.22 -3.61 3.80
C ASN A 67 1.42 -4.02 2.56
N TYR A 68 0.11 -3.83 2.55
CA TYR A 68 -0.73 -4.12 1.40
C TYR A 68 -0.22 -3.43 0.13
N SER A 69 0.08 -2.13 0.20
CA SER A 69 0.50 -1.35 -0.98
C SER A 69 1.84 -1.82 -1.55
N ILE A 70 2.82 -2.10 -0.68
CA ILE A 70 4.15 -2.55 -1.08
C ILE A 70 4.28 -4.06 -1.26
N SER A 71 3.19 -4.81 -1.03
CA SER A 71 3.11 -6.24 -1.38
C SER A 71 2.83 -6.47 -2.87
N ASN A 72 2.49 -5.41 -3.63
CA ASN A 72 2.37 -5.53 -5.07
C ASN A 72 3.76 -5.69 -5.69
N PRO A 73 4.06 -6.82 -6.38
CA PRO A 73 5.41 -7.11 -6.89
C PRO A 73 5.87 -6.15 -8.01
N MET A 74 4.97 -5.33 -8.56
CA MET A 74 5.30 -4.31 -9.55
C MET A 74 5.74 -2.98 -8.92
N VAL A 75 5.64 -2.85 -7.60
CA VAL A 75 5.98 -1.64 -6.86
C VAL A 75 7.43 -1.73 -6.38
N ASN A 76 8.21 -0.66 -6.58
CA ASN A 76 9.59 -0.61 -6.10
C ASN A 76 9.71 0.12 -4.76
N VAL A 77 8.97 1.23 -4.59
CA VAL A 77 9.11 2.10 -3.41
C VAL A 77 7.75 2.68 -3.05
N ALA A 78 7.46 2.84 -1.75
CA ALA A 78 6.42 3.73 -1.26
C ALA A 78 7.05 5.05 -0.78
N LEU A 79 6.62 6.18 -1.35
CA LEU A 79 7.03 7.50 -0.88
C LEU A 79 6.16 7.90 0.31
N MET A 80 6.79 8.03 1.47
CA MET A 80 6.13 8.41 2.72
C MET A 80 6.41 9.87 3.07
N SER A 81 5.36 10.61 3.42
CA SER A 81 5.47 11.95 4.01
C SER A 81 5.52 11.80 5.52
N LEU A 82 6.67 12.12 6.12
CA LEU A 82 6.94 11.95 7.55
C LEU A 82 7.06 13.33 8.20
N GLN A 83 6.57 13.48 9.43
CA GLN A 83 6.58 14.75 10.18
C GLN A 83 7.38 14.67 11.48
N SER A 84 7.78 13.47 11.89
CA SER A 84 8.51 13.21 13.13
C SER A 84 9.55 12.09 12.96
N VAL A 85 10.42 11.94 13.97
CA VAL A 85 11.35 10.80 14.04
C VAL A 85 10.58 9.50 14.27
N ASP A 86 9.52 9.52 15.07
CA ASP A 86 8.67 8.35 15.30
C ASP A 86 8.07 7.81 13.98
N ASP A 87 7.69 8.70 13.06
CA ASP A 87 7.22 8.30 11.72
C ASP A 87 8.31 7.60 10.90
N VAL A 88 9.57 8.04 11.04
CA VAL A 88 10.75 7.42 10.40
C VAL A 88 10.97 6.02 10.95
N ASP A 89 11.00 5.89 12.27
CA ASP A 89 11.23 4.61 12.94
C ASP A 89 10.12 3.62 12.61
N TRP A 90 8.86 4.06 12.63
CA TRP A 90 7.72 3.24 12.22
C TRP A 90 7.81 2.81 10.75
N THR A 91 8.11 3.74 9.84
CA THR A 91 8.21 3.42 8.40
C THR A 91 9.34 2.42 8.14
N ASN A 92 10.49 2.60 8.79
CA ASN A 92 11.61 1.66 8.69
C ASN A 92 11.23 0.29 9.23
N ALA A 93 10.59 0.23 10.39
CA ALA A 93 10.12 -1.04 10.97
C ALA A 93 9.14 -1.78 10.04
N VAL A 94 8.20 -1.08 9.40
CA VAL A 94 7.28 -1.69 8.43
C VAL A 94 8.01 -2.10 7.15
N SER A 95 8.97 -1.29 6.68
CA SER A 95 9.80 -1.59 5.50
C SER A 95 10.62 -2.87 5.71
N ASP A 96 11.32 -2.97 6.85
CA ASP A 96 12.24 -4.07 7.17
C ASP A 96 11.51 -5.38 7.50
N ASN A 97 10.26 -5.30 7.98
CA ASN A 97 9.43 -6.47 8.26
C ASN A 97 8.82 -7.06 6.98
N VAL A 98 9.67 -7.68 6.15
CA VAL A 98 9.28 -8.33 4.90
C VAL A 98 8.34 -9.52 5.09
N ASP A 99 8.38 -10.16 6.27
CA ASP A 99 7.50 -11.30 6.59
C ASP A 99 6.04 -10.87 6.81
N ALA A 100 5.79 -9.59 7.07
CA ALA A 100 4.45 -9.01 7.15
C ALA A 100 3.82 -8.67 5.79
N ARG A 101 4.56 -8.85 4.68
CA ARG A 101 4.03 -8.65 3.33
C ARG A 101 2.92 -9.66 3.05
N LEU A 102 1.86 -9.16 2.42
CA LEU A 102 0.69 -9.95 2.09
C LEU A 102 0.93 -10.72 0.79
N ASP A 103 0.50 -11.98 0.74
CA ASP A 103 0.36 -12.68 -0.53
C ASP A 103 -0.89 -12.18 -1.26
N LEU A 104 -0.72 -11.12 -2.04
CA LEU A 104 -1.80 -10.52 -2.82
C LEU A 104 -2.35 -11.47 -3.88
N GLN A 105 -1.56 -12.41 -4.40
CA GLN A 105 -2.05 -13.41 -5.35
C GLN A 105 -3.02 -14.38 -4.66
N ALA A 106 -2.71 -14.80 -3.43
CA ALA A 106 -3.62 -15.61 -2.63
C ALA A 106 -4.91 -14.87 -2.24
N ILE A 107 -4.85 -13.54 -2.03
CA ILE A 107 -6.02 -12.72 -1.63
C ILE A 107 -6.95 -12.45 -2.81
N TYR A 108 -6.41 -12.01 -3.96
CA TYR A 108 -7.25 -11.72 -5.12
C TYR A 108 -7.77 -12.99 -5.80
N GLY A 109 -7.06 -14.10 -5.60
CA GLY A 109 -7.44 -15.40 -6.14
C GLY A 109 -7.31 -15.45 -7.66
N ARG A 110 -7.37 -16.68 -8.16
CA ARG A 110 -7.95 -16.95 -9.47
C ARG A 110 -9.43 -17.22 -9.27
#